data_AF-X1L128-F1
#
_entry.id   AF-X1L128-F1
#
_cell.length_a   1.000
_cell.length_b   1.000
_cell.length_c   1.000
_cell.angle_alpha   90.00
_cell.angle_beta   90.00
_cell.angle_gamma   90.00
#
_symmetry.space_group_name_H-M   'P 1'
#
loop_
_entity.id
_entity.type
_entity.pdbx_description
1 polymer ?
#
loop_
_entity_poly.entity_id
_entity_poly.type
_entity_poly.pdbx_seq_one_letter_code
_entity_poly.pdbx_strand_id
1 'polypeptide(L)' 'MGKIYLATRLERRDFDEIERLVKQSKLDRAEVTRRLILIGLKHVREPKDLLKA' A
#
# COMPACT_ATOMS: atom_id res chain seq x y z
N MET A 1 -0.95 1.74 -22.98
CA MET A 1 -0.47 2.32 -21.71
C MET A 1 0.16 1.19 -20.89
N GLY A 2 1.44 1.30 -20.54
CA GLY A 2 2.20 0.21 -19.88
C GLY A 2 2.01 0.17 -18.36
N LYS A 3 2.35 -0.96 -17.74
CA LYS A 3 2.47 -1.06 -16.28
C LYS A 3 3.81 -0.44 -15.84
N ILE A 4 3.79 0.39 -14.80
CA ILE A 4 5.00 0.94 -14.17
C ILE A 4 5.20 0.22 -12.84
N TYR A 5 6.43 -0.19 -12.57
CA TYR A 5 6.81 -0.82 -11.30
C TYR A 5 7.43 0.23 -10.38
N LEU A 6 6.97 0.27 -9.13
CA LEU A 6 7.52 1.11 -8.08
C LEU A 6 8.09 0.21 -6.98
N ALA A 7 9.39 0.34 -6.71
CA ALA A 7 10.02 -0.29 -5.55
C ALA A 7 10.03 0.72 -4.40
N THR A 8 9.53 0.30 -3.23
CA THR A 8 9.54 1.13 -2.01
C THR A 8 10.08 0.32 -0.84
N ARG A 9 10.74 1.02 0.10
CA ARG A 9 11.18 0.44 1.36
C ARG A 9 10.03 0.54 2.36
N LEU A 10 9.78 -0.54 3.08
CA LEU A 10 8.81 -0.60 4.16
C LEU A 10 9.53 -0.92 5.47
N GLU A 11 9.01 -0.41 6.58
CA GLU A 11 9.42 -0.90 7.89
C GLU A 11 8.96 -2.35 8.08
N ARG A 12 9.66 -3.07 8.96
CA ARG A 12 9.33 -4.48 9.27
C ARG A 12 7.86 -4.62 9.71
N ARG A 13 7.40 -3.69 10.55
CA ARG A 13 6.03 -3.68 11.09
C ARG A 13 4.97 -3.56 10.00
N ASP A 14 5.17 -2.66 9.03
CA ASP A 14 4.23 -2.46 7.93
C ASP A 14 4.20 -3.69 7.01
N PHE A 15 5.36 -4.30 6.79
CA PHE A 15 5.46 -5.53 6.01
C PHE A 15 4.70 -6.69 6.68
N ASP A 16 4.85 -6.85 8.01
CA ASP A 16 4.13 -7.88 8.76
C ASP A 16 2.61 -7.67 8.72
N GLU A 17 2.16 -6.42 8.71
CA GLU A 17 0.74 -6.08 8.54
C GLU A 17 0.22 -6.43 7.14
N ILE A 18 1.01 -6.18 6.09
CA ILE A 18 0.67 -6.62 4.73
C ILE A 18 0.54 -8.15 4.68
N GLU A 19 1.48 -8.90 5.27
CA GLU A 19 1.42 -10.36 5.33
C GLU A 19 0.18 -10.86 6.08
N ARG A 20 -0.22 -10.17 7.14
CA ARG A 20 -1.46 -10.46 7.88
C ARG A 20 -2.68 -10.30 6.97
N LEU A 21 -2.75 -9.21 6.20
CA LEU A 21 -3.85 -8.92 5.27
C LEU A 21 -3.91 -9.92 4.10
N VAL A 22 -2.76 -10.33 3.57
CA VAL A 22 -2.65 -11.37 2.53
C VAL A 22 -3.29 -12.68 3.03
N LYS A 23 -2.93 -13.13 4.24
CA LYS A 23 -3.49 -14.36 4.83
C LYS A 23 -5.00 -14.30 5.04
N GLN A 24 -5.55 -13.12 5.36
CA GLN A 24 -6.98 -12.95 5.64
C GLN A 24 -7.84 -12.77 4.38
N SER A 25 -7.27 -12.21 3.30
CA SER A 25 -8.04 -11.78 2.12
C SER A 25 -8.00 -12.77 0.94
N LYS A 26 -7.12 -13.79 0.97
CA LYS A 26 -6.82 -14.67 -0.17
C LYS A 26 -6.29 -13.94 -1.42
N LEU A 27 -5.91 -12.67 -1.30
CA LEU A 27 -5.28 -11.90 -2.35
C LEU A 27 -3.77 -12.12 -2.33
N ASP A 28 -3.11 -11.95 -3.47
CA ASP A 28 -1.66 -11.93 -3.50
C ASP A 28 -1.11 -10.62 -2.89
N ARG A 29 0.17 -10.65 -2.50
CA ARG A 29 0.85 -9.51 -1.88
C ARG A 29 0.82 -8.25 -2.75
N ALA A 30 0.96 -8.38 -4.07
CA ALA A 30 0.99 -7.23 -4.97
C ALA A 30 -0.37 -6.54 -5.02
N GLU A 31 -1.46 -7.29 -5.07
CA GLU A 31 -2.82 -6.77 -5.09
C GLU A 31 -3.21 -6.16 -3.73
N VAL A 32 -2.79 -6.76 -2.61
CA VAL A 32 -2.96 -6.15 -1.28
C VAL A 32 -2.26 -4.80 -1.22
N THR A 33 -0.97 -4.75 -1.56
CA THR A 33 -0.18 -3.51 -1.55
C THR A 33 -0.79 -2.46 -2.48
N ARG A 34 -1.21 -2.86 -3.70
CA ARG A 34 -1.88 -1.97 -4.65
C ARG A 34 -3.16 -1.38 -4.06
N ARG A 35 -3.99 -2.20 -3.40
CA ARG A 35 -5.22 -1.73 -2.76
C ARG A 35 -4.95 -0.78 -1.61
N LEU A 36 -3.95 -1.05 -0.78
CA LEU A 36 -3.53 -0.16 0.31
C LEU A 36 -3.11 1.21 -0.23
N ILE A 37 -2.30 1.24 -1.30
CA ILE A 37 -1.92 2.50 -1.98
C ILE A 37 -3.16 3.23 -2.49
N LEU A 38 -4.08 2.55 -3.19
CA LEU A 38 -5.30 3.18 -3.71
C LEU A 38 -6.21 3.73 -2.60
N ILE A 39 -6.29 3.04 -1.46
CA ILE A 39 -7.03 3.51 -0.29
C ILE A 39 -6.36 4.78 0.26
N GLY A 40 -5.05 4.74 0.51
CA GLY A 40 -4.29 5.90 0.97
C GLY A 40 -4.43 7.11 0.04
N LEU A 41 -4.32 6.91 -1.28
CA LEU A 41 -4.49 7.96 -2.27
C LEU A 41 -5.87 8.64 -2.22
N LYS A 42 -6.94 7.92 -1.87
CA LYS A 42 -8.28 8.53 -1.70
C LYS A 42 -8.36 9.47 -0.50
N HIS A 43 -7.45 9.35 0.45
CA HIS A 43 -7.37 10.20 1.64
C HIS A 43 -6.46 11.42 1.45
N VAL A 44 -5.60 11.44 0.43
CA VAL A 44 -4.72 12.57 0.12
C VAL A 44 -5.48 13.59 -0.74
N ARG A 45 -5.85 14.73 -0.16
CA ARG A 45 -6.53 15.83 -0.90
C ARG A 45 -5.56 16.93 -1.29
N GLU A 46 -4.52 17.11 -0.48
CA GLU A 46 -3.48 18.11 -0.70
C GLU A 46 -2.11 17.60 -0.24
N PRO A 47 -0.99 18.16 -0.73
CA PRO A 47 0.35 17.63 -0.45
C PRO A 47 0.67 17.50 1.04
N LYS A 48 0.13 18.38 1.89
CA LYS A 48 0.37 18.34 3.35
C LYS A 48 -0.24 17.11 4.04
N ASP A 49 -1.18 16.41 3.41
CA ASP A 49 -1.76 15.19 3.98
C ASP A 49 -0.76 14.02 3.97
N LEU A 50 0.23 14.05 3.07
CA LEU A 50 1.33 13.07 3.05
C LEU A 50 2.22 13.15 4.29
N LEU A 51 2.21 14.27 5.00
CA LEU A 51 3.03 14.51 6.19
C LEU A 51 2.31 14.12 7.50
N LYS A 52 1.04 13.72 7.42
CA LYS A 52 0.21 13.34 8.57
C LYS A 52 0.04 11.83 8.73
N ALA A 53 0.51 11.06 7.75
CA ALA A 53 0.35 9.61 7.65
C ALA A 53 1.39 8.86 8.49
#